data_AF-A0A2U0S4X8-F1
#
_entry.id   AF-A0A2U0S4X8-F1
#
_cell.length_a   1.000
_cell.length_b   1.000
_cell.length_c   1.000
_cell.angle_alpha   90.00
_cell.angle_beta   90.00
_cell.angle_gamma   90.00
#
_symmetry.space_group_name_H-M   'P 1'
#
loop_
_entity.id
_entity.type
_entity.pdbx_description
1 polymer ?
#
loop_
_entity_poly.entity_id
_entity_poly.type
_entity_poly.pdbx_seq_one_letter_code
_entity_poly.pdbx_strand_id
1 'polypeptide(L)'
;MSVVVNKLKEFYGKLQNSNGVLLPAWRQVYGENRTVTFNDIITAYTRDPSCKAFVDFLADQAVGAGFYTTVDEEYVRAEEAKQVIDDFNETVNLDELMQIAAREIVASGNSFWLKNETDHLHDLKILPLTGFDNPTAIKRNQYGQVTGYNYAYGDVKTSFAPEKIVHFRWNPVNFSAYGTGVLQVLLTELCFNGETRISFLEMKARIEKIMPEIFEKYAGPDELWIFAGASDEKLAEYQKLIKSKPKAGARFVYNKPEADIKTVTLDPRARYEAYIDHILNQVYLGGQTPLPKLFITPGFTEASARAALEIAERKVMALQRFIKRTCEHEIFNQVIRQAGLDSKKANCRLNWGREKPEVKLEDLIKLAEISATSGTLYVRPEEVRKNLAKSGFILWENKT
;
A
#
# COMPACT_ATOMS: atom_id res chain seq x y z
N MET A 1 -23.35 -35.61 32.70
CA MET A 1 -22.54 -34.51 32.13
C MET A 1 -21.30 -34.21 32.99
N SER A 2 -20.29 -35.09 33.03
CA SER A 2 -19.08 -34.80 33.85
C SER A 2 -17.75 -35.35 33.31
N VAL A 3 -17.72 -36.09 32.21
CA VAL A 3 -16.47 -36.64 31.64
C VAL A 3 -15.90 -35.74 30.54
N VAL A 4 -16.76 -35.12 29.73
CA VAL A 4 -16.35 -34.26 28.61
C VAL A 4 -15.79 -32.92 29.10
N VAL A 5 -16.41 -32.34 30.12
CA VAL A 5 -15.95 -31.07 30.73
C VAL A 5 -14.63 -31.26 31.47
N ASN A 6 -14.42 -32.42 32.12
CA ASN A 6 -13.15 -32.73 32.78
C ASN A 6 -12.03 -32.99 31.76
N LYS A 7 -12.31 -33.64 30.62
CA LYS A 7 -11.33 -33.76 29.53
C LYS A 7 -10.95 -32.42 28.91
N LEU A 8 -11.89 -31.49 28.76
CA LEU A 8 -11.62 -30.13 28.28
C LEU A 8 -10.80 -29.32 29.29
N LYS A 9 -11.07 -29.45 30.60
CA LYS A 9 -10.28 -28.82 31.67
C LYS A 9 -8.88 -29.44 31.81
N GLU A 10 -8.72 -30.76 31.64
CA GLU A 10 -7.41 -31.41 31.62
C GLU A 10 -6.59 -31.01 30.39
N PHE A 11 -7.24 -30.82 29.24
CA PHE A 11 -6.58 -30.36 28.02
C PHE A 11 -6.12 -28.89 28.15
N TYR A 12 -6.95 -28.02 28.75
CA TYR A 12 -6.56 -26.64 29.05
C TYR A 12 -5.51 -26.54 30.18
N GLY A 13 -5.59 -27.40 31.19
CA GLY A 13 -4.61 -27.45 32.29
C GLY A 13 -3.21 -27.90 31.83
N LYS A 14 -3.13 -28.78 30.81
CA LYS A 14 -1.86 -29.18 30.20
C LYS A 14 -1.17 -28.08 29.38
N LEU A 15 -1.90 -27.03 28.99
CA LEU A 15 -1.33 -25.87 28.29
C LEU A 15 -0.76 -24.81 29.26
N GLN A 16 -1.09 -24.88 30.55
CA GLN A 16 -0.80 -23.79 31.50
C GLN A 16 0.27 -24.09 32.57
N ASN A 17 0.81 -25.30 32.65
CA ASN A 17 1.90 -25.59 33.60
C ASN A 17 3.25 -25.79 32.90
N SER A 18 4.10 -24.79 33.06
CA SER A 18 5.55 -24.87 32.94
C SER A 18 6.10 -25.99 33.82
N ASN A 19 6.47 -27.12 33.21
CA ASN A 19 7.50 -28.04 33.68
C ASN A 19 7.96 -28.94 32.53
N GLY A 20 9.29 -28.92 32.31
CA GLY A 20 10.10 -29.66 31.33
C GLY A 20 9.38 -30.66 30.44
N VAL A 21 8.94 -30.21 29.27
CA VAL A 21 8.67 -31.07 28.12
C VAL A 21 9.94 -31.02 27.26
N LEU A 22 10.56 -32.18 27.01
CA LEU A 22 11.52 -32.35 25.93
C LEU A 22 10.81 -31.97 24.64
N LEU A 23 11.00 -30.73 24.20
CA LEU A 23 10.54 -30.25 22.91
C LEU A 23 11.19 -31.14 21.84
N PRO A 24 10.43 -31.71 20.89
CA PRO A 24 11.06 -32.29 19.71
C PRO A 24 11.97 -31.23 19.09
N ALA A 25 13.18 -31.62 18.70
CA ALA A 25 14.26 -30.72 18.27
C ALA A 25 13.96 -29.94 16.96
N TRP A 26 12.76 -30.06 16.40
CA TRP A 26 12.31 -29.33 15.24
C TRP A 26 10.90 -28.79 15.47
N ARG A 27 10.78 -27.47 15.50
CA ARG A 27 9.49 -26.77 15.48
C ARG A 27 9.24 -26.35 14.04
N GLN A 28 8.49 -27.15 13.29
CA GLN A 28 7.96 -26.68 12.00
C GLN A 28 7.00 -25.52 12.32
N VAL A 29 7.32 -24.31 11.87
CA VAL A 29 6.50 -23.12 12.13
C VAL A 29 5.30 -23.18 11.18
N TYR A 30 4.20 -23.75 11.67
CA TYR A 30 2.96 -23.84 10.92
C TYR A 30 2.21 -22.52 10.97
N GLY A 31 2.21 -21.82 9.85
CA GLY A 31 1.38 -20.65 9.64
C GLY A 31 1.83 -19.41 10.39
N GLU A 32 1.22 -18.29 10.03
CA GLU A 32 1.41 -16.99 10.66
C GLU A 32 0.03 -16.31 10.71
N ASN A 33 -0.47 -16.08 11.92
CA ASN A 33 -1.74 -15.38 12.08
C ASN A 33 -1.49 -13.87 11.93
N ARG A 34 -2.19 -13.23 11.01
CA ARG A 34 -2.05 -11.79 10.77
C ARG A 34 -3.03 -11.03 11.66
N THR A 35 -2.53 -10.01 12.36
CA THR A 35 -3.39 -9.11 13.15
C THR A 35 -4.32 -8.29 12.25
N VAL A 36 -3.83 -7.91 11.06
CA VAL A 36 -4.61 -7.20 10.03
C VAL A 36 -4.76 -8.13 8.83
N THR A 37 -5.99 -8.42 8.44
CA THR A 37 -6.28 -9.31 7.29
C THR A 37 -6.16 -8.57 5.96
N PHE A 38 -6.05 -9.32 4.86
CA PHE A 38 -6.17 -8.73 3.51
C PHE A 38 -7.55 -8.13 3.29
N ASN A 39 -8.60 -8.72 3.85
CA ASN A 39 -9.95 -8.13 3.78
C ASN A 39 -10.02 -6.74 4.43
N ASP A 40 -9.36 -6.53 5.57
CA ASP A 40 -9.28 -5.22 6.22
C ASP A 40 -8.56 -4.20 5.32
N ILE A 41 -7.46 -4.62 4.70
CA ILE A 41 -6.66 -3.80 3.78
C ILE A 41 -7.47 -3.41 2.53
N ILE A 42 -8.17 -4.36 1.91
CA ILE A 42 -9.04 -4.08 0.75
C ILE A 42 -10.21 -3.18 1.14
N THR A 43 -10.78 -3.36 2.33
CA THR A 43 -11.84 -2.49 2.85
C THR A 43 -11.33 -1.05 3.01
N ALA A 44 -10.15 -0.86 3.60
CA ALA A 44 -9.52 0.45 3.71
C ALA A 44 -9.25 1.07 2.33
N TYR A 45 -8.65 0.31 1.41
CA TYR A 45 -8.36 0.78 0.05
C TYR A 45 -9.61 1.21 -0.73
N THR A 46 -10.74 0.50 -0.57
CA THR A 46 -11.96 0.77 -1.34
C THR A 46 -12.87 1.84 -0.72
N ARG A 47 -12.75 2.08 0.59
CA ARG A 47 -13.70 2.94 1.33
C ARG A 47 -13.09 4.23 1.87
N ASP A 48 -11.76 4.31 2.01
CA ASP A 48 -11.09 5.52 2.49
C ASP A 48 -10.34 6.23 1.35
N PRO A 49 -10.66 7.51 1.06
CA PRO A 49 -10.08 8.24 -0.07
C PRO A 49 -8.57 8.49 0.09
N SER A 50 -8.08 8.68 1.33
CA SER A 50 -6.65 8.85 1.58
C SER A 50 -5.90 7.55 1.31
N CYS A 51 -6.43 6.42 1.78
CA CYS A 51 -5.86 5.08 1.54
C CYS A 51 -5.79 4.77 0.05
N LYS A 52 -6.88 5.02 -0.69
CA LYS A 52 -6.89 4.84 -2.15
C LYS A 52 -5.82 5.68 -2.84
N ALA A 53 -5.74 6.97 -2.49
CA ALA A 53 -4.77 7.88 -3.08
C ALA A 53 -3.32 7.45 -2.79
N PHE A 54 -2.99 7.04 -1.56
CA PHE A 54 -1.64 6.57 -1.22
C PHE A 54 -1.20 5.40 -2.09
N VAL A 55 -2.10 4.43 -2.25
CA VAL A 55 -1.83 3.21 -3.01
C VAL A 55 -1.70 3.52 -4.50
N ASP A 56 -2.68 4.23 -5.06
CA ASP A 56 -2.73 4.50 -6.49
C ASP A 56 -1.53 5.37 -6.92
N PHE A 57 -1.20 6.44 -6.20
CA PHE A 57 -0.06 7.28 -6.57
C PHE A 57 1.27 6.53 -6.56
N LEU A 58 1.55 5.75 -5.51
CA LEU A 58 2.80 4.99 -5.44
C LEU A 58 2.87 3.89 -6.50
N ALA A 59 1.75 3.22 -6.79
CA ALA A 59 1.67 2.19 -7.82
C ALA A 59 1.84 2.81 -9.22
N ASP A 60 1.10 3.88 -9.53
CA ASP A 60 1.12 4.55 -10.82
C ASP A 60 2.49 5.18 -11.11
N GLN A 61 3.15 5.75 -10.10
CA GLN A 61 4.53 6.24 -10.25
C GLN A 61 5.52 5.10 -10.50
N ALA A 62 5.28 3.91 -9.94
CA ALA A 62 6.19 2.77 -10.09
C ALA A 62 6.05 2.10 -11.45
N VAL A 63 4.83 1.85 -11.92
CA VAL A 63 4.60 1.02 -13.12
C VAL A 63 3.83 1.72 -14.23
N GLY A 64 3.24 2.91 -13.99
CA GLY A 64 2.39 3.63 -14.93
C GLY A 64 3.08 4.09 -16.22
N ALA A 65 4.41 4.17 -16.24
CA ALA A 65 5.17 4.51 -17.44
C ALA A 65 5.32 3.31 -18.42
N GLY A 66 4.85 2.13 -18.03
CA GLY A 66 5.12 0.87 -18.71
C GLY A 66 6.56 0.40 -18.53
N PHE A 67 6.96 -0.59 -19.32
CA PHE A 67 8.32 -1.11 -19.35
C PHE A 67 8.73 -1.56 -20.74
N TYR A 68 10.03 -1.79 -20.92
CA TYR A 68 10.63 -2.44 -22.09
C TYR A 68 11.66 -3.47 -21.62
N THR A 69 12.08 -4.37 -22.51
CA THR A 69 13.05 -5.41 -22.19
C THR A 69 14.35 -5.21 -22.95
N THR A 70 15.47 -5.55 -22.30
CA THR A 70 16.78 -5.62 -22.93
C THR A 70 17.43 -6.98 -22.66
N VAL A 71 18.34 -7.39 -23.52
CA VAL A 71 19.14 -8.62 -23.39
C VAL A 71 20.62 -8.28 -23.55
N ASP A 72 21.50 -9.23 -23.23
CA ASP A 72 22.93 -9.10 -23.51
C ASP A 72 23.18 -9.24 -25.01
N GLU A 73 23.61 -8.16 -25.67
CA GLU A 73 23.89 -8.14 -27.11
C GLU A 73 25.05 -9.06 -27.50
N GLU A 74 25.95 -9.40 -26.57
CA GLU A 74 27.05 -10.34 -26.83
C GLU A 74 26.57 -11.80 -26.92
N TYR A 75 25.35 -12.09 -26.49
CA TYR A 75 24.79 -13.42 -26.59
C TYR A 75 24.36 -13.73 -28.04
N VAL A 76 24.91 -14.80 -28.61
CA VAL A 76 24.64 -15.22 -30.01
C VAL A 76 23.14 -15.36 -30.34
N ARG A 77 22.31 -15.69 -29.34
CA ARG A 77 20.85 -15.82 -29.48
C ARG A 77 20.08 -14.71 -28.74
N ALA A 78 20.67 -13.52 -28.63
CA ALA A 78 20.09 -12.36 -27.93
C ALA A 78 18.71 -11.98 -28.49
N GLU A 79 18.62 -11.77 -29.80
CA GLU A 79 17.36 -11.40 -30.47
C GLU A 79 16.24 -12.42 -30.23
N GLU A 80 16.58 -13.71 -30.32
CA GLU A 80 15.62 -14.79 -30.04
C GLU A 80 15.15 -14.77 -28.58
N ALA A 81 16.06 -14.55 -27.62
CA ALA A 81 15.71 -14.43 -26.21
C ALA A 81 14.84 -13.20 -25.91
N LYS A 82 15.11 -12.09 -26.59
CA LYS A 82 14.31 -10.87 -26.47
C LYS A 82 12.91 -11.09 -27.04
N GLN A 83 12.81 -11.63 -28.25
CA GLN A 83 11.53 -11.90 -28.91
C GLN A 83 10.66 -12.84 -28.08
N VAL A 84 11.22 -13.93 -27.56
CA VAL A 84 10.50 -14.88 -26.69
C VAL A 84 9.90 -14.21 -25.46
N ILE A 85 10.63 -13.28 -24.85
CA ILE A 85 10.14 -12.53 -23.67
C ILE A 85 9.08 -11.51 -24.07
N ASP A 86 9.29 -10.78 -25.15
CA ASP A 86 8.35 -9.75 -25.59
C ASP A 86 7.02 -10.37 -26.04
N ASP A 87 7.06 -11.47 -26.80
CA ASP A 87 5.89 -12.25 -27.19
C ASP A 87 5.14 -12.78 -25.97
N PHE A 88 5.87 -13.30 -24.97
CA PHE A 88 5.27 -13.76 -23.73
C PHE A 88 4.59 -12.60 -22.97
N ASN A 89 5.27 -11.46 -22.84
CA ASN A 89 4.75 -10.29 -22.13
C ASN A 89 3.47 -9.76 -22.79
N GLU A 90 3.43 -9.74 -24.13
CA GLU A 90 2.25 -9.35 -24.90
C GLU A 90 1.11 -10.37 -24.71
N THR A 91 1.41 -11.66 -24.82
CA THR A 91 0.43 -12.75 -24.70
C THR A 91 -0.28 -12.74 -23.34
N VAL A 92 0.46 -12.55 -22.25
CA VAL A 92 -0.11 -12.57 -20.88
C VAL A 92 -0.60 -11.19 -20.41
N ASN A 93 -0.48 -10.17 -21.26
CA ASN A 93 -0.70 -8.77 -20.91
C ASN A 93 0.01 -8.37 -19.60
N LEU A 94 1.34 -8.54 -19.56
CA LEU A 94 2.11 -8.37 -18.33
C LEU A 94 1.98 -6.94 -17.75
N ASP A 95 1.75 -5.92 -18.59
CA ASP A 95 1.54 -4.54 -18.13
C ASP A 95 0.31 -4.41 -17.23
N GLU A 96 -0.83 -4.99 -17.62
CA GLU A 96 -2.05 -5.00 -16.81
C GLU A 96 -1.84 -5.76 -15.49
N LEU A 97 -1.15 -6.90 -15.54
CA LEU A 97 -0.83 -7.66 -14.33
C LEU A 97 0.07 -6.84 -13.38
N MET A 98 1.05 -6.10 -13.91
CA MET A 98 1.91 -5.21 -13.14
C MET A 98 1.13 -4.06 -12.50
N GLN A 99 0.16 -3.48 -13.20
CA GLN A 99 -0.73 -2.45 -12.67
C GLN A 99 -1.51 -2.94 -11.45
N ILE A 100 -2.07 -4.14 -11.51
CA ILE A 100 -2.82 -4.74 -10.40
C ILE A 100 -1.86 -5.08 -9.26
N ALA A 101 -0.77 -5.78 -9.56
CA ALA A 101 0.19 -6.21 -8.54
C ALA A 101 0.85 -5.04 -7.82
N ALA A 102 1.18 -3.95 -8.50
CA ALA A 102 1.74 -2.77 -7.86
C ALA A 102 0.80 -2.21 -6.77
N ARG A 103 -0.52 -2.17 -7.02
CA ARG A 103 -1.51 -1.74 -6.04
C ARG A 103 -1.61 -2.71 -4.87
N GLU A 104 -1.64 -4.02 -5.14
CA GLU A 104 -1.66 -5.06 -4.09
C GLU A 104 -0.40 -5.02 -3.21
N ILE A 105 0.77 -4.86 -3.84
CA ILE A 105 2.08 -4.78 -3.17
C ILE A 105 2.19 -3.52 -2.33
N VAL A 106 1.77 -2.36 -2.86
CA VAL A 106 1.81 -1.11 -2.09
C VAL A 106 0.82 -1.19 -0.91
N ALA A 107 -0.41 -1.61 -1.16
CA ALA A 107 -1.45 -1.67 -0.14
C ALA A 107 -1.10 -2.66 0.98
N SER A 108 -0.75 -3.89 0.59
CA SER A 108 -0.67 -5.02 1.51
C SER A 108 0.72 -5.61 1.69
N GLY A 109 1.68 -5.22 0.85
CA GLY A 109 3.02 -5.82 0.80
C GLY A 109 3.07 -7.14 0.05
N ASN A 110 1.95 -7.60 -0.51
CA ASN A 110 1.82 -8.92 -1.10
C ASN A 110 1.08 -8.85 -2.43
N SER A 111 1.47 -9.71 -3.37
CA SER A 111 0.67 -10.13 -4.52
C SER A 111 1.03 -11.58 -4.85
N PHE A 112 0.06 -12.41 -5.20
CA PHE A 112 0.24 -13.84 -5.42
C PHE A 112 -0.20 -14.20 -6.83
N TRP A 113 0.73 -14.67 -7.66
CA TRP A 113 0.42 -15.04 -9.03
C TRP A 113 0.58 -16.53 -9.23
N LEU A 114 -0.41 -17.16 -9.85
CA LEU A 114 -0.39 -18.54 -10.26
C LEU A 114 0.26 -18.67 -11.63
N LYS A 115 1.30 -19.51 -11.71
CA LYS A 115 1.84 -20.04 -12.96
C LYS A 115 0.93 -21.18 -13.43
N ASN A 116 0.12 -20.94 -14.46
CA ASN A 116 -0.67 -22.01 -15.07
C ASN A 116 0.31 -22.89 -15.84
N GLU A 117 0.60 -24.07 -15.26
CA GLU A 117 1.62 -25.04 -15.68
C GLU A 117 3.07 -24.58 -15.42
N THR A 118 3.73 -25.23 -14.46
CA THR A 118 5.11 -24.90 -14.08
C THR A 118 6.14 -25.37 -15.07
N ASP A 119 5.87 -26.47 -15.79
CA ASP A 119 6.84 -27.04 -16.73
C ASP A 119 6.85 -26.24 -18.04
N HIS A 120 5.70 -25.66 -18.42
CA HIS A 120 5.54 -24.80 -19.59
C HIS A 120 4.68 -23.57 -19.26
N LEU A 121 5.34 -22.44 -18.97
CA LEU A 121 4.69 -21.24 -18.50
C LEU A 121 4.15 -20.48 -19.71
N HIS A 122 2.84 -20.52 -19.89
CA HIS A 122 2.15 -19.83 -20.98
C HIS A 122 1.13 -18.79 -20.47
N ASP A 123 0.74 -18.85 -19.20
CA ASP A 123 -0.27 -17.97 -18.61
C ASP A 123 0.02 -17.68 -17.13
N LEU A 124 -0.32 -16.47 -16.71
CA LEU A 124 -0.15 -15.95 -15.35
C LEU A 124 -1.46 -15.37 -14.85
N LYS A 125 -1.88 -15.77 -13.65
CA LYS A 125 -3.11 -15.25 -13.03
C LYS A 125 -2.87 -14.72 -11.65
N ILE A 126 -3.31 -13.50 -11.38
CA ILE A 126 -3.32 -12.95 -10.02
C ILE A 126 -4.42 -13.66 -9.23
N LEU A 127 -4.02 -14.24 -8.09
CA LEU A 127 -4.94 -14.85 -7.15
C LEU A 127 -5.37 -13.80 -6.12
N PRO A 128 -6.68 -13.69 -5.81
CA PRO A 128 -7.19 -12.80 -4.79
C PRO A 128 -6.43 -12.91 -3.46
N LEU A 129 -5.96 -11.78 -2.92
CA LEU A 129 -5.24 -11.70 -1.66
C LEU A 129 -6.00 -12.36 -0.50
N THR A 130 -7.31 -12.12 -0.42
CA THR A 130 -8.17 -12.68 0.65
C THR A 130 -8.25 -14.20 0.61
N GLY A 131 -7.88 -14.83 -0.52
CA GLY A 131 -7.70 -16.27 -0.61
C GLY A 131 -6.56 -16.83 0.26
N PHE A 132 -5.70 -15.95 0.77
CA PHE A 132 -4.53 -16.26 1.60
C PHE A 132 -4.64 -15.69 3.03
N ASP A 133 -5.85 -15.33 3.49
CA ASP A 133 -6.09 -14.83 4.85
C ASP A 133 -6.06 -15.92 5.92
N ASN A 134 -6.12 -17.20 5.53
CA ASN A 134 -6.01 -18.30 6.48
C ASN A 134 -4.62 -18.27 7.16
N PRO A 135 -4.52 -18.45 8.49
CA PRO A 135 -3.23 -18.49 9.19
C PRO A 135 -2.24 -19.52 8.62
N THR A 136 -2.74 -20.59 8.00
CA THR A 136 -1.93 -21.65 7.37
C THR A 136 -1.70 -21.44 5.87
N ALA A 137 -2.07 -20.27 5.32
CA ALA A 137 -2.01 -19.98 3.89
C ALA A 137 -0.58 -20.04 3.34
N ILE A 138 0.44 -19.69 4.13
CA ILE A 138 1.84 -19.87 3.74
C ILE A 138 2.51 -20.84 4.71
N LYS A 139 2.90 -22.02 4.20
CA LYS A 139 3.62 -23.05 4.97
C LYS A 139 5.11 -22.84 4.85
N ARG A 140 5.83 -22.85 5.96
CA ARG A 140 7.28 -22.66 5.98
C ARG A 140 7.99 -23.73 6.79
N ASN A 141 9.25 -23.98 6.46
CA ASN A 141 10.13 -24.77 7.31
C ASN A 141 10.72 -23.90 8.44
N GLN A 142 11.51 -24.52 9.32
CA GLN A 142 12.16 -23.86 10.45
C GLN A 142 13.15 -22.74 10.07
N TYR A 143 13.58 -22.69 8.81
CA TYR A 143 14.47 -21.66 8.28
C TYR A 143 13.69 -20.52 7.58
N GLY A 144 12.35 -20.55 7.65
CA GLY A 144 11.49 -19.55 7.01
C GLY A 144 11.35 -19.73 5.50
N GLN A 145 11.83 -20.83 4.91
CA GLN A 145 11.64 -21.12 3.49
C GLN A 145 10.21 -21.63 3.25
N VAL A 146 9.57 -21.15 2.20
CA VAL A 146 8.22 -21.55 1.83
C VAL A 146 8.23 -22.97 1.27
N THR A 147 7.30 -23.79 1.78
CA THR A 147 7.12 -25.21 1.42
C THR A 147 5.78 -25.48 0.77
N GLY A 148 4.86 -24.51 0.79
CA GLY A 148 3.62 -24.56 0.03
C GLY A 148 2.68 -23.42 0.40
N TYR A 149 1.66 -23.26 -0.43
CA TYR A 149 0.59 -22.28 -0.25
C TYR A 149 -0.75 -22.99 -0.11
N ASN A 150 -1.57 -22.63 0.88
CA ASN A 150 -2.97 -23.04 0.95
C ASN A 150 -3.84 -21.86 0.53
N TYR A 151 -4.66 -22.09 -0.48
CA TYR A 151 -5.54 -21.10 -1.06
C TYR A 151 -6.99 -21.47 -0.78
N ALA A 152 -7.78 -20.52 -0.29
CA ALA A 152 -9.19 -20.70 0.01
C ALA A 152 -9.98 -19.43 -0.35
N TYR A 153 -10.70 -19.42 -1.46
CA TYR A 153 -11.48 -18.28 -1.92
C TYR A 153 -12.84 -18.75 -2.47
N GLY A 154 -13.93 -18.21 -1.92
CA GLY A 154 -15.27 -18.74 -2.16
C GLY A 154 -15.36 -20.23 -1.81
N ASP A 155 -15.82 -21.03 -2.77
CA ASP A 155 -15.94 -22.49 -2.62
C ASP A 155 -14.65 -23.25 -2.99
N VAL A 156 -13.64 -22.55 -3.54
CA VAL A 156 -12.40 -23.18 -3.98
C VAL A 156 -11.42 -23.28 -2.81
N LYS A 157 -10.98 -24.51 -2.50
CA LYS A 157 -9.91 -24.79 -1.54
C LYS A 157 -8.88 -25.72 -2.18
N THR A 158 -7.65 -25.26 -2.24
CA THR A 158 -6.56 -26.04 -2.85
C THR A 158 -5.22 -25.70 -2.20
N SER A 159 -4.20 -26.51 -2.51
CA SER A 159 -2.82 -26.26 -2.10
C SER A 159 -1.92 -26.22 -3.33
N PHE A 160 -1.00 -25.26 -3.34
CA PHE A 160 -0.01 -25.09 -4.39
C PHE A 160 1.38 -25.39 -3.85
N ALA A 161 2.19 -26.06 -4.66
CA ALA A 161 3.62 -26.16 -4.42
C ALA A 161 4.29 -24.77 -4.59
N PRO A 162 5.40 -24.48 -3.89
CA PRO A 162 6.03 -23.16 -3.91
C PRO A 162 6.31 -22.61 -5.32
N GLU A 163 6.79 -23.46 -6.22
CA GLU A 163 7.17 -23.13 -7.60
C GLU A 163 5.99 -22.69 -8.47
N LYS A 164 4.75 -23.02 -8.09
CA LYS A 164 3.53 -22.61 -8.80
C LYS A 164 3.14 -21.16 -8.52
N ILE A 165 3.64 -20.56 -7.44
CA ILE A 165 3.23 -19.24 -7.00
C ILE A 165 4.40 -18.26 -7.05
N VAL A 166 4.25 -17.20 -7.84
CA VAL A 166 5.09 -16.01 -7.70
C VAL A 166 4.52 -15.18 -6.56
N HIS A 167 5.22 -15.15 -5.43
CA HIS A 167 4.83 -14.34 -4.28
C HIS A 167 5.68 -13.07 -4.21
N PHE A 168 5.08 -11.94 -4.56
CA PHE A 168 5.67 -10.61 -4.38
C PHE A 168 5.61 -10.22 -2.91
N ARG A 169 6.62 -10.64 -2.13
CA ARG A 169 6.74 -10.37 -0.69
C ARG A 169 7.57 -9.12 -0.40
N TRP A 170 6.92 -7.96 -0.32
CA TRP A 170 7.57 -6.65 -0.13
C TRP A 170 7.80 -6.31 1.36
N ASN A 171 9.01 -5.88 1.73
CA ASN A 171 9.38 -5.50 3.10
C ASN A 171 8.90 -6.48 4.20
N PRO A 172 9.25 -7.77 4.14
CA PRO A 172 8.98 -8.68 5.24
C PRO A 172 9.77 -8.24 6.49
N VAL A 173 9.10 -8.20 7.63
CA VAL A 173 9.71 -7.82 8.92
C VAL A 173 9.75 -9.06 9.82
N ASN A 174 10.83 -9.22 10.59
CA ASN A 174 10.96 -10.27 11.61
C ASN A 174 10.69 -11.69 11.08
N PHE A 175 11.28 -12.04 9.94
CA PHE A 175 11.02 -13.32 9.26
C PHE A 175 9.53 -13.57 9.00
N SER A 176 8.71 -12.56 8.69
CA SER A 176 7.31 -12.80 8.31
C SER A 176 7.22 -13.60 7.00
N ALA A 177 6.21 -14.46 6.91
CA ALA A 177 5.80 -15.13 5.69
C ALA A 177 5.28 -14.12 4.66
N TYR A 178 4.79 -12.96 5.11
CA TYR A 178 4.14 -11.95 4.32
C TYR A 178 5.00 -10.70 4.19
N GLY A 179 4.72 -9.91 3.17
CA GLY A 179 5.21 -8.54 3.08
C GLY A 179 4.36 -7.58 3.91
N THR A 180 4.86 -6.36 4.08
CA THR A 180 4.20 -5.27 4.79
C THR A 180 3.99 -4.07 3.86
N GLY A 181 2.73 -3.79 3.55
CA GLY A 181 2.31 -2.63 2.77
C GLY A 181 2.01 -1.40 3.62
N VAL A 182 1.72 -0.27 2.97
CA VAL A 182 1.47 1.02 3.65
C VAL A 182 0.18 0.99 4.47
N LEU A 183 -0.87 0.31 3.97
CA LEU A 183 -2.16 0.27 4.67
C LEU A 183 -2.13 -0.62 5.91
N GLN A 184 -1.29 -1.65 5.92
CA GLN A 184 -1.15 -2.52 7.09
C GLN A 184 -0.72 -1.74 8.33
N VAL A 185 0.22 -0.81 8.19
CA VAL A 185 0.69 0.02 9.32
C VAL A 185 -0.41 0.95 9.84
N LEU A 186 -1.23 1.49 8.94
CA LEU A 186 -2.34 2.39 9.29
C LEU A 186 -3.47 1.68 10.04
N LEU A 187 -3.67 0.39 9.76
CA LEU A 187 -4.68 -0.49 10.35
C LEU A 187 -4.22 -1.19 11.63
N THR A 188 -2.91 -1.18 11.92
CA THR A 188 -2.35 -1.91 13.06
C THR A 188 -2.52 -1.11 14.37
N GLU A 189 -3.03 -1.78 15.41
CA GLU A 189 -3.05 -1.30 16.78
C GLU A 189 -1.65 -1.33 17.41
N LEU A 190 -1.40 -0.46 18.39
CA LEU A 190 -0.14 -0.45 19.14
C LEU A 190 -0.39 -0.80 20.61
N CYS A 191 0.09 -1.96 21.04
CA CYS A 191 0.01 -2.42 22.43
C CYS A 191 1.32 -2.11 23.18
N PHE A 192 1.22 -1.47 24.35
CA PHE A 192 2.36 -1.20 25.24
C PHE A 192 1.90 -1.25 26.69
N ASN A 193 2.65 -1.92 27.58
CA ASN A 193 2.34 -2.00 29.02
C ASN A 193 0.88 -2.40 29.38
N GLY A 194 0.23 -3.22 28.54
CA GLY A 194 -1.17 -3.61 28.74
C GLY A 194 -2.21 -2.59 28.25
N GLU A 195 -1.76 -1.44 27.75
CA GLU A 195 -2.60 -0.46 27.05
C GLU A 195 -2.57 -0.70 25.54
N THR A 196 -3.71 -0.51 24.90
CA THR A 196 -3.85 -0.63 23.44
C THR A 196 -4.30 0.70 22.86
N ARG A 197 -3.43 1.26 22.01
CA ARG A 197 -3.79 2.37 21.13
C ARG A 197 -4.42 1.79 19.87
N ILE A 198 -5.66 2.19 19.59
CA ILE A 198 -6.35 1.87 18.33
C ILE A 198 -5.55 2.35 17.11
N SER A 199 -5.87 1.80 15.95
CA SER A 199 -5.19 2.13 14.70
C SER A 199 -5.37 3.60 14.30
N PHE A 200 -4.41 4.17 13.56
CA PHE A 200 -4.53 5.56 13.11
C PHE A 200 -5.70 5.74 12.12
N LEU A 201 -5.99 4.73 11.32
CA LEU A 201 -7.13 4.78 10.42
C LEU A 201 -8.46 4.77 11.18
N GLU A 202 -8.55 4.02 12.28
CA GLU A 202 -9.73 4.05 13.14
C GLU A 202 -9.88 5.40 13.85
N MET A 203 -8.78 5.99 14.33
CA MET A 203 -8.81 7.35 14.91
C MET A 203 -9.37 8.36 13.90
N LYS A 204 -8.88 8.34 12.65
CA LYS A 204 -9.39 9.18 11.56
C LYS A 204 -10.88 8.94 11.32
N ALA A 205 -11.32 7.69 11.18
CA ALA A 205 -12.72 7.35 10.94
C ALA A 205 -13.64 7.82 12.08
N ARG A 206 -13.20 7.74 13.34
CA ARG A 206 -13.95 8.27 14.49
C ARG A 206 -14.06 9.79 14.46
N ILE A 207 -12.99 10.50 14.09
CA ILE A 207 -13.03 11.97 13.91
C ILE A 207 -14.05 12.32 12.80
N GLU A 208 -13.96 11.68 11.64
CA GLU A 208 -14.85 11.95 10.50
C GLU A 208 -16.32 11.63 10.80
N LYS A 209 -16.59 10.67 11.68
CA LYS A 209 -17.94 10.39 12.17
C LYS A 209 -18.46 11.47 13.13
N ILE A 210 -17.64 11.91 14.08
CA ILE A 210 -18.06 12.83 15.15
C ILE A 210 -18.20 14.27 14.64
N MET A 211 -17.35 14.70 13.69
CA MET A 211 -17.33 16.08 13.21
C MET A 211 -18.70 16.55 12.66
N PRO A 212 -19.41 15.79 11.79
CA PRO A 212 -20.77 16.12 11.38
C PRO A 212 -21.75 16.27 12.56
N GLU A 213 -21.69 15.37 13.55
CA GLU A 213 -22.57 15.43 14.73
C GLU A 213 -22.35 16.70 15.55
N ILE A 214 -21.09 17.16 15.67
CA ILE A 214 -20.75 18.44 16.33
C ILE A 214 -21.36 19.61 15.55
N PHE A 215 -21.19 19.64 14.23
CA PHE A 215 -21.76 20.70 13.39
C PHE A 215 -23.29 20.71 13.46
N GLU A 216 -23.93 19.55 13.44
CA GLU A 216 -25.39 19.42 13.57
C GLU A 216 -25.89 19.89 14.93
N LYS A 217 -25.23 19.51 16.03
CA LYS A 217 -25.56 20.00 17.37
C LYS A 217 -25.31 21.49 17.55
N TYR A 218 -24.27 22.03 16.93
CA TYR A 218 -24.03 23.47 16.96
C TYR A 218 -25.10 24.23 16.17
N ALA A 219 -25.51 23.70 15.01
CA ALA A 219 -26.59 24.26 14.20
C ALA A 219 -27.98 24.11 14.84
N GLY A 220 -28.19 23.07 15.63
CA GLY A 220 -29.42 22.84 16.40
C GLY A 220 -29.11 22.26 17.79
N PRO A 221 -28.88 23.12 18.79
CA PRO A 221 -28.57 22.69 20.15
C PRO A 221 -29.78 22.02 20.81
N ASP A 222 -29.53 21.27 21.88
CA ASP A 222 -30.61 20.76 22.73
C ASP A 222 -31.37 21.93 23.37
N GLU A 223 -32.70 21.91 23.27
CA GLU A 223 -33.57 22.97 23.75
C GLU A 223 -34.47 22.43 24.88
N LEU A 224 -34.49 23.10 26.04
CA LEU A 224 -35.50 22.89 27.07
C LEU A 224 -36.54 24.00 26.98
N TRP A 225 -37.79 23.59 26.77
CA TRP A 225 -38.93 24.48 26.74
C TRP A 225 -39.66 24.35 28.08
N ILE A 226 -39.61 25.42 28.88
CA ILE A 226 -40.23 25.47 30.21
C ILE A 226 -41.61 26.12 30.08
N PHE A 227 -42.66 25.38 30.43
CA PHE A 227 -44.04 25.87 30.46
C PHE A 227 -44.55 25.86 31.90
N ALA A 228 -44.27 26.92 32.64
CA ALA A 228 -44.65 27.04 34.05
C ALA A 228 -46.17 26.87 34.25
N GLY A 229 -46.56 25.95 35.14
CA GLY A 229 -47.96 25.69 35.48
C GLY A 229 -48.75 24.85 34.47
N ALA A 230 -48.11 24.30 33.43
CA ALA A 230 -48.76 23.34 32.53
C ALA A 230 -48.87 21.94 33.18
N SER A 231 -49.99 21.25 32.92
CA SER A 231 -50.18 19.85 33.32
C SER A 231 -49.32 18.90 32.48
N ASP A 232 -49.00 17.73 33.03
CA ASP A 232 -48.17 16.71 32.34
C ASP A 232 -48.79 16.27 31.00
N GLU A 233 -50.12 16.22 30.93
CA GLU A 233 -50.87 15.90 29.71
C GLU A 233 -50.65 16.95 28.61
N LYS A 234 -50.70 18.25 28.97
CA LYS A 234 -50.41 19.35 28.04
C LYS A 234 -48.94 19.37 27.63
N LEU A 235 -48.02 19.07 28.56
CA LEU A 235 -46.59 18.97 28.24
C LEU A 235 -46.33 17.86 27.22
N ALA A 236 -46.98 16.70 27.34
CA ALA A 236 -46.84 15.61 26.39
C ALA A 236 -47.37 16.00 24.99
N GLU A 237 -48.48 16.75 24.93
CA GLU A 237 -49.01 17.31 23.69
C GLU A 237 -48.03 18.30 23.04
N TYR A 238 -47.51 19.26 23.82
CA TYR A 238 -46.51 20.22 23.35
C TYR A 238 -45.23 19.53 22.89
N GLN A 239 -44.77 18.51 23.62
CA GLN A 239 -43.59 17.73 23.22
C GLN A 239 -43.81 17.01 21.89
N LYS A 240 -44.99 16.45 21.66
CA LYS A 240 -45.33 15.78 20.39
C LYS A 240 -45.36 16.77 19.23
N LEU A 241 -45.94 17.95 19.43
CA LEU A 241 -45.95 19.04 18.43
C LEU A 241 -44.53 19.54 18.14
N ILE A 242 -43.72 19.75 19.18
CA ILE A 242 -42.34 20.22 19.07
C ILE A 242 -41.46 19.17 18.39
N LYS A 243 -41.60 17.87 18.71
CA LYS A 243 -40.87 16.77 18.04
C LYS A 243 -41.28 16.56 16.58
N SER A 244 -42.50 16.97 16.18
CA SER A 244 -42.98 16.84 14.80
C SER A 244 -42.31 17.80 13.80
N LYS A 245 -41.58 18.83 14.27
CA LYS A 245 -40.79 19.74 13.43
C LYS A 245 -39.36 19.19 13.21
N PRO A 246 -38.79 19.15 11.99
CA PRO A 246 -37.39 18.70 11.77
C PRO A 246 -36.35 19.68 12.37
N LYS A 247 -35.07 19.33 12.66
CA LYS A 247 -34.46 18.03 13.08
C LYS A 247 -33.04 18.14 13.72
N ALA A 248 -32.71 19.17 14.49
CA ALA A 248 -31.47 19.15 15.30
C ALA A 248 -31.75 19.65 16.73
N GLY A 249 -31.17 18.93 17.70
CA GLY A 249 -31.39 19.12 19.15
C GLY A 249 -32.45 18.19 19.74
N ALA A 250 -32.15 17.57 20.89
CA ALA A 250 -33.15 16.95 21.75
C ALA A 250 -34.01 18.04 22.40
N ARG A 251 -35.33 17.96 22.19
CA ARG A 251 -36.31 18.89 22.77
C ARG A 251 -36.94 18.30 24.03
N PHE A 252 -36.67 18.93 25.15
CA PHE A 252 -37.23 18.58 26.45
C PHE A 252 -38.35 19.56 26.82
N VAL A 253 -39.39 19.04 27.45
CA VAL A 253 -40.54 19.82 27.88
C VAL A 253 -40.74 19.58 29.37
N TYR A 254 -40.81 20.65 30.17
CA TYR A 254 -40.83 20.55 31.63
C TYR A 254 -41.71 21.64 32.25
N ASN A 255 -42.36 21.33 33.38
CA ASN A 255 -43.37 22.18 34.03
C ASN A 255 -42.88 22.91 35.28
N LYS A 256 -41.70 22.57 35.82
CA LYS A 256 -41.17 23.27 36.98
C LYS A 256 -40.22 24.40 36.57
N PRO A 257 -40.43 25.63 37.05
CA PRO A 257 -39.64 26.79 36.68
C PRO A 257 -38.19 26.74 37.20
N GLU A 258 -37.89 25.88 38.18
CA GLU A 258 -36.54 25.70 38.73
C GLU A 258 -35.63 24.81 37.88
N ALA A 259 -36.07 24.40 36.68
CA ALA A 259 -35.22 23.63 35.78
C ALA A 259 -34.11 24.47 35.17
N ASP A 260 -32.89 23.96 35.28
CA ASP A 260 -31.69 24.52 34.69
C ASP A 260 -31.13 23.52 33.66
N ILE A 261 -30.89 23.96 32.43
CA ILE A 261 -30.10 23.17 31.48
C ILE A 261 -28.63 23.48 31.73
N LYS A 262 -27.93 22.54 32.34
CA LYS A 262 -26.47 22.57 32.34
C LYS A 262 -25.96 22.07 30.99
N THR A 263 -25.87 22.97 30.02
CA THR A 263 -25.13 22.69 28.79
C THR A 263 -23.66 22.61 29.13
N VAL A 264 -23.00 21.53 28.73
CA VAL A 264 -21.53 21.46 28.79
C VAL A 264 -21.02 22.42 27.72
N THR A 265 -20.62 23.62 28.12
CA THR A 265 -19.90 24.54 27.24
C THR A 265 -18.53 23.94 26.95
N LEU A 266 -18.36 23.38 25.76
CA LEU A 266 -17.03 23.08 25.22
C LEU A 266 -16.27 24.41 25.18
N ASP A 267 -15.13 24.49 25.86
CA ASP A 267 -14.25 25.66 25.79
C ASP A 267 -13.81 25.84 24.33
N PRO A 268 -14.18 26.94 23.64
CA PRO A 268 -13.75 27.19 22.26
C PRO A 268 -12.23 27.31 22.12
N ARG A 269 -11.50 27.52 23.23
CA ARG A 269 -10.04 27.57 23.30
C ARG A 269 -9.40 26.20 23.43
N ALA A 270 -10.17 25.13 23.61
CA ALA A 270 -9.64 23.78 23.60
C ALA A 270 -9.11 23.48 22.20
N ARG A 271 -7.78 23.54 22.05
CA ARG A 271 -7.03 23.39 20.79
C ARG A 271 -7.03 21.94 20.29
N TYR A 272 -8.20 21.38 20.01
CA TYR A 272 -8.33 20.04 19.44
C TYR A 272 -7.77 19.95 18.02
N GLU A 273 -7.70 21.07 17.30
CA GLU A 273 -7.13 21.17 15.96
C GLU A 273 -5.72 20.55 15.89
N ALA A 274 -4.82 20.91 16.82
CA ALA A 274 -3.46 20.37 16.83
C ALA A 274 -3.42 18.84 17.02
N TYR A 275 -4.37 18.28 17.77
CA TYR A 275 -4.47 16.84 17.98
C TYR A 275 -5.04 16.12 16.74
N ILE A 276 -6.07 16.70 16.13
CA ILE A 276 -6.64 16.22 14.85
C ILE A 276 -5.55 16.25 13.77
N ASP A 277 -4.84 17.36 13.64
CA ASP A 277 -3.74 17.53 12.71
C ASP A 277 -2.64 16.52 12.96
N HIS A 278 -2.30 16.23 14.22
CA HIS A 278 -1.33 15.19 14.53
C HIS A 278 -1.78 13.83 13.96
N ILE A 279 -3.02 13.42 14.23
CA ILE A 279 -3.57 12.15 13.73
C ILE A 279 -3.56 12.10 12.20
N LEU A 280 -4.07 13.14 11.54
CA LEU A 280 -4.10 13.21 10.08
C LEU A 280 -2.69 13.19 9.49
N ASN A 281 -1.74 13.92 10.08
CA ASN A 281 -0.34 13.90 9.66
C ASN A 281 0.31 12.52 9.85
N GLN A 282 -0.04 11.76 10.90
CA GLN A 282 0.41 10.37 11.05
C GLN A 282 -0.18 9.46 9.96
N VAL A 283 -1.43 9.68 9.54
CA VAL A 283 -2.03 8.96 8.40
C VAL A 283 -1.28 9.28 7.10
N TYR A 284 -1.00 10.56 6.82
CA TYR A 284 -0.22 10.96 5.64
C TYR A 284 1.22 10.42 5.67
N LEU A 285 1.86 10.43 6.84
CA LEU A 285 3.19 9.84 7.02
C LEU A 285 3.18 8.32 6.75
N GLY A 286 2.16 7.62 7.26
CA GLY A 286 1.98 6.19 7.04
C GLY A 286 1.70 5.82 5.58
N GLY A 287 1.09 6.73 4.80
CA GLY A 287 0.92 6.61 3.35
C GLY A 287 2.23 6.68 2.55
N GLN A 288 3.31 7.18 3.13
CA GLN A 288 4.67 7.24 2.56
C GLN A 288 4.79 7.94 1.20
N THR A 289 3.83 8.81 0.85
CA THR A 289 3.89 9.68 -0.31
C THR A 289 3.45 11.10 0.06
N PRO A 290 4.17 12.14 -0.39
CA PRO A 290 3.78 13.52 -0.15
C PRO A 290 2.62 13.96 -1.05
N LEU A 291 2.33 13.21 -2.12
CA LEU A 291 1.41 13.63 -3.18
C LEU A 291 0.02 14.02 -2.68
N PRO A 292 -0.69 13.21 -1.87
CA PRO A 292 -1.99 13.61 -1.35
C PRO A 292 -1.95 14.90 -0.54
N LYS A 293 -0.87 15.12 0.23
CA LYS A 293 -0.71 16.34 1.03
C LYS A 293 -0.47 17.57 0.15
N LEU A 294 0.28 17.42 -0.95
CA LEU A 294 0.52 18.50 -1.92
C LEU A 294 -0.77 18.96 -2.62
N PHE A 295 -1.76 18.08 -2.81
CA PHE A 295 -3.04 18.45 -3.43
C PHE A 295 -3.99 19.20 -2.49
N ILE A 296 -3.93 18.94 -1.18
CA ILE A 296 -4.94 19.41 -0.22
C ILE A 296 -4.46 20.57 0.65
N THR A 297 -3.15 20.71 0.88
CA THR A 297 -2.61 21.72 1.81
C THR A 297 -2.14 22.94 1.02
N PRO A 298 -2.75 24.12 1.23
CA PRO A 298 -2.28 25.36 0.61
C PRO A 298 -0.92 25.78 1.16
N GLY A 299 -0.15 26.53 0.38
CA GLY A 299 1.10 27.17 0.84
C GLY A 299 2.39 26.42 0.51
N PHE A 300 2.35 25.33 -0.27
CA PHE A 300 3.57 24.74 -0.82
C PHE A 300 4.18 25.64 -1.91
N THR A 301 5.47 25.95 -1.77
CA THR A 301 6.25 26.55 -2.86
C THR A 301 6.70 25.48 -3.86
N GLU A 302 6.95 25.86 -5.11
CA GLU A 302 7.46 24.94 -6.15
C GLU A 302 8.73 24.21 -5.68
N ALA A 303 9.65 24.92 -5.05
CA ALA A 303 10.89 24.35 -4.51
C ALA A 303 10.62 23.27 -3.45
N SER A 304 9.66 23.51 -2.54
CA SER A 304 9.30 22.55 -1.49
C SER A 304 8.61 21.32 -2.07
N ALA A 305 7.72 21.52 -3.06
CA ALA A 305 7.04 20.42 -3.75
C ALA A 305 8.06 19.54 -4.49
N ARG A 306 9.02 20.15 -5.21
CA ARG A 306 10.08 19.42 -5.91
C ARG A 306 10.96 18.61 -4.97
N ALA A 307 11.39 19.20 -3.86
CA ALA A 307 12.20 18.49 -2.86
C ALA A 307 11.45 17.29 -2.26
N ALA A 308 10.14 17.43 -2.00
CA ALA A 308 9.31 16.34 -1.51
C ALA A 308 9.18 15.21 -2.53
N LEU A 309 8.99 15.53 -3.82
CA LEU A 309 8.91 14.56 -4.91
C LEU A 309 10.22 13.79 -5.09
N GLU A 310 11.37 14.46 -5.08
CA GLU A 310 12.69 13.82 -5.20
C GLU A 310 12.96 12.80 -4.08
N ILE A 311 12.46 13.05 -2.86
CA ILE A 311 12.56 12.09 -1.75
C ILE A 311 11.62 10.90 -1.98
N ALA A 312 10.38 11.15 -2.44
CA ALA A 312 9.39 10.12 -2.73
C ALA A 312 9.84 9.18 -3.86
N GLU A 313 10.51 9.73 -4.89
CA GLU A 313 11.06 8.95 -6.02
C GLU A 313 12.03 7.85 -5.56
N ARG A 314 12.77 8.04 -4.46
CA ARG A 314 13.64 6.98 -3.91
C ARG A 314 12.85 5.74 -3.49
N LYS A 315 11.65 5.93 -2.93
CA LYS A 315 10.76 4.84 -2.56
C LYS A 315 10.22 4.13 -3.80
N VAL A 316 9.82 4.91 -4.82
CA VAL A 316 9.34 4.41 -6.10
C VAL A 316 10.42 3.56 -6.79
N MET A 317 11.67 4.05 -6.85
CA MET A 317 12.80 3.30 -7.42
C MET A 317 13.06 1.98 -6.68
N ALA A 318 12.89 1.95 -5.35
CA ALA A 318 13.04 0.73 -4.57
C ALA A 318 11.94 -0.30 -4.90
N LEU A 319 10.69 0.16 -5.03
CA LEU A 319 9.56 -0.68 -5.43
C LEU A 319 9.72 -1.21 -6.86
N GLN A 320 10.05 -0.34 -7.80
CA GLN A 320 10.40 -0.67 -9.18
C GLN A 320 11.49 -1.73 -9.27
N ARG A 321 12.57 -1.58 -8.49
CA ARG A 321 13.66 -2.55 -8.44
C ARG A 321 13.17 -3.90 -7.90
N PHE A 322 12.34 -3.91 -6.87
CA PHE A 322 11.81 -5.13 -6.29
C PHE A 322 10.92 -5.91 -7.27
N ILE A 323 9.97 -5.23 -7.91
CA ILE A 323 9.08 -5.83 -8.91
C ILE A 323 9.91 -6.37 -10.08
N LYS A 324 10.79 -5.54 -10.64
CA LYS A 324 11.73 -5.91 -11.72
C LYS A 324 12.48 -7.20 -11.41
N ARG A 325 13.12 -7.29 -10.24
CA ARG A 325 13.93 -8.45 -9.87
C ARG A 325 13.11 -9.71 -9.67
N THR A 326 11.89 -9.57 -9.14
CA THR A 326 10.97 -10.70 -8.98
C THR A 326 10.53 -11.22 -10.34
N CYS A 327 10.11 -10.35 -11.27
CA CYS A 327 9.73 -10.76 -12.63
C CYS A 327 10.90 -11.39 -13.41
N GLU A 328 12.08 -10.77 -13.37
CA GLU A 328 13.28 -11.31 -14.03
C GLU A 328 13.62 -12.71 -13.52
N HIS A 329 13.58 -12.91 -12.19
CA HIS A 329 13.95 -14.17 -11.55
C HIS A 329 12.90 -15.27 -11.74
N GLU A 330 11.65 -14.97 -11.44
CA GLU A 330 10.56 -15.95 -11.33
C GLU A 330 9.85 -16.22 -12.66
N ILE A 331 9.91 -15.28 -13.61
CA ILE A 331 9.16 -15.35 -14.88
C ILE A 331 10.15 -15.44 -16.04
N PHE A 332 10.95 -14.39 -16.28
CA PHE A 332 11.75 -14.30 -17.52
C PHE A 332 12.77 -15.43 -17.64
N ASN A 333 13.50 -15.73 -16.56
CA ASN A 333 14.46 -16.83 -16.56
C ASN A 333 13.81 -18.19 -16.85
N GLN A 334 12.54 -18.39 -16.50
CA GLN A 334 11.82 -19.62 -16.75
C GLN A 334 11.39 -19.69 -18.22
N VAL A 335 10.79 -18.63 -18.74
CA VAL A 335 10.35 -18.53 -20.15
C VAL A 335 11.54 -18.73 -21.11
N ILE A 336 12.68 -18.07 -20.86
CA ILE A 336 13.90 -18.24 -21.68
C ILE A 336 14.39 -19.69 -21.64
N ARG A 337 14.43 -20.31 -20.45
CA ARG A 337 14.86 -21.71 -20.32
C ARG A 337 13.91 -22.68 -21.03
N GLN A 338 12.61 -22.41 -21.03
CA GLN A 338 11.62 -23.22 -21.74
C GLN A 338 11.79 -23.15 -23.27
N ALA A 339 12.29 -22.04 -23.80
CA ALA A 339 12.68 -21.90 -25.20
C ALA A 339 14.05 -22.54 -25.55
N GLY A 340 14.68 -23.26 -24.61
CA GLY A 340 15.99 -23.89 -24.84
C GLY A 340 17.14 -22.88 -24.95
N LEU A 341 17.00 -21.70 -24.35
CA LEU A 341 18.00 -20.63 -24.30
C LEU A 341 18.68 -20.57 -22.92
N ASP A 342 19.88 -20.00 -22.88
CA ASP A 342 20.60 -19.80 -21.61
C ASP A 342 20.21 -18.46 -20.98
N SER A 343 19.37 -18.51 -19.93
CA SER A 343 18.87 -17.30 -19.27
C SER A 343 19.97 -16.47 -18.60
N LYS A 344 21.10 -17.07 -18.22
CA LYS A 344 22.22 -16.33 -17.63
C LYS A 344 22.99 -15.56 -18.68
N LYS A 345 23.19 -16.14 -19.87
CA LYS A 345 23.85 -15.47 -20.99
C LYS A 345 22.95 -14.44 -21.64
N ALA A 346 21.66 -14.74 -21.82
CA ALA A 346 20.69 -13.78 -22.36
C ALA A 346 20.51 -12.56 -21.44
N ASN A 347 20.66 -12.76 -20.11
CA ASN A 347 20.60 -11.71 -19.09
C ASN A 347 19.45 -10.70 -19.31
N CYS A 348 18.25 -11.21 -19.60
CA CYS A 348 17.11 -10.35 -19.92
C CYS A 348 16.73 -9.45 -18.73
N ARG A 349 16.49 -8.17 -18.99
CA ARG A 349 16.23 -7.13 -17.98
C ARG A 349 14.93 -6.40 -18.30
N LEU A 350 14.09 -6.16 -17.28
CA LEU A 350 12.88 -5.32 -17.39
C LEU A 350 13.16 -3.86 -17.02
N ASN A 351 13.12 -2.92 -17.96
CA ASN A 351 13.45 -1.52 -17.71
C ASN A 351 12.19 -0.66 -17.73
N TRP A 352 12.01 0.19 -16.71
CA TRP A 352 10.80 1.00 -16.57
C TRP A 352 10.81 2.20 -17.51
N GLY A 353 9.63 2.54 -18.02
CA GLY A 353 9.43 3.62 -18.98
C GLY A 353 9.66 3.20 -20.42
N ARG A 354 10.10 4.15 -21.24
CA ARG A 354 10.38 3.92 -22.66
C ARG A 354 11.88 3.74 -22.87
N GLU A 355 12.21 2.90 -23.84
CA GLU A 355 13.57 2.80 -24.34
C GLU A 355 14.02 4.18 -24.85
N LYS A 356 15.09 4.69 -24.25
CA LYS A 356 15.68 5.95 -24.69
C LYS A 356 16.72 5.63 -25.75
N PRO A 357 16.71 6.32 -26.90
CA PRO A 357 17.79 6.17 -27.86
C PRO A 357 19.10 6.54 -27.17
N GLU A 358 20.12 5.71 -27.35
CA GLU A 358 21.45 5.99 -26.85
C GLU A 358 22.00 7.21 -27.60
N VAL A 359 22.09 8.35 -26.92
CA VAL A 359 22.74 9.54 -27.47
C VAL A 359 24.24 9.38 -27.20
N LYS A 360 24.99 9.00 -28.23
CA LYS A 360 26.44 8.88 -28.11
C LYS A 360 27.07 10.26 -28.05
N LEU A 361 28.22 10.37 -27.40
CA LEU A 361 28.96 11.64 -27.38
C LEU A 361 29.30 12.11 -28.81
N GLU A 362 29.52 11.17 -29.71
CA GLU A 362 29.71 11.41 -31.15
C GLU A 362 28.53 12.13 -31.80
N ASP A 363 27.29 11.81 -31.41
CA ASP A 363 26.09 12.45 -31.94
C ASP A 363 25.98 13.90 -31.44
N LEU A 364 26.36 14.15 -30.18
CA LEU A 364 26.44 15.50 -29.64
C LEU A 364 27.52 16.33 -30.34
N ILE A 365 28.68 15.74 -30.63
CA ILE A 365 29.76 16.41 -31.38
C ILE A 365 29.30 16.74 -32.79
N LYS A 366 28.68 15.80 -33.50
CA LYS A 366 28.11 16.04 -34.84
C LYS A 366 27.06 17.15 -34.82
N LEU A 367 26.17 17.17 -33.83
CA LEU A 367 25.16 18.23 -33.69
C LEU A 367 25.80 19.60 -33.40
N ALA A 368 26.89 19.64 -32.64
CA ALA A 368 27.65 20.86 -32.39
C ALA A 368 28.34 21.37 -33.68
N GLU A 369 28.95 20.47 -34.46
CA GLU A 369 29.56 20.79 -35.76
C GLU A 369 28.52 21.32 -36.75
N ILE A 370 27.36 20.65 -36.87
CA ILE A 370 26.24 21.10 -37.71
C ILE A 370 25.75 22.47 -37.23
N SER A 371 25.64 22.68 -35.92
CA SER A 371 25.21 23.98 -35.37
C SER A 371 26.19 25.12 -35.70
N ALA A 372 27.48 24.82 -35.74
CA ALA A 372 28.52 25.80 -36.09
C ALA A 372 28.60 26.08 -37.60
N THR A 373 28.25 25.12 -38.45
CA THR A 373 28.44 25.20 -39.91
C THR A 373 27.17 25.54 -40.68
N SER A 374 26.00 25.10 -40.23
CA SER A 374 24.72 25.25 -40.95
C SER A 374 23.98 26.57 -40.67
N GLY A 375 24.47 27.38 -39.72
CA GLY A 375 23.80 28.60 -39.26
C GLY A 375 22.51 28.37 -38.46
N THR A 376 22.09 27.11 -38.28
CA THR A 376 20.94 26.73 -37.46
C THR A 376 21.43 26.18 -36.12
N LEU A 377 21.06 26.83 -35.02
CA LEU A 377 21.55 26.47 -33.69
C LEU A 377 20.72 25.30 -33.11
N TYR A 378 21.17 24.07 -33.34
CA TYR A 378 20.53 22.87 -32.77
C TYR A 378 20.97 22.62 -31.31
N VAL A 379 22.21 22.95 -30.97
CA VAL A 379 22.77 22.80 -29.61
C VAL A 379 23.64 24.01 -29.27
N ARG A 380 23.51 24.55 -28.05
CA ARG A 380 24.32 25.70 -27.60
C ARG A 380 25.71 25.23 -27.13
N PRO A 381 26.77 26.03 -27.32
CA PRO A 381 28.12 25.71 -26.82
C PRO A 381 28.15 25.37 -25.31
N GLU A 382 27.34 26.05 -24.50
CA GLU A 382 27.22 25.79 -23.06
C GLU A 382 26.60 24.43 -22.73
N GLU A 383 25.67 23.96 -23.57
CA GLU A 383 25.02 22.65 -23.42
C GLU A 383 26.00 21.54 -23.79
N VAL A 384 26.81 21.75 -24.84
CA VAL A 384 27.90 20.84 -25.23
C VAL A 384 28.93 20.73 -24.11
N ARG A 385 29.38 21.87 -23.54
CA ARG A 385 30.32 21.89 -22.41
C ARG A 385 29.77 21.12 -21.22
N LYS A 386 28.54 21.39 -20.77
CA LYS A 386 27.93 20.68 -19.63
C LYS A 386 27.85 19.16 -19.83
N ASN A 387 27.52 18.70 -21.03
CA ASN A 387 27.43 17.27 -21.33
C ASN A 387 28.80 16.61 -21.46
N LEU A 388 29.79 17.30 -22.02
CA LEU A 388 31.19 16.85 -22.02
C LEU A 388 31.73 16.69 -20.59
N ALA A 389 31.49 17.67 -19.71
CA ALA A 389 31.90 17.58 -18.30
C ALA A 389 31.25 16.39 -17.58
N LYS A 390 29.95 16.16 -17.80
CA LYS A 390 29.24 14.98 -17.25
C LYS A 390 29.81 13.65 -17.76
N SER A 391 30.37 13.65 -18.97
CA SER A 391 31.00 12.49 -19.59
C SER A 391 32.49 12.32 -19.20
N GLY A 392 32.99 13.14 -18.26
CA GLY A 392 34.35 13.04 -17.74
C GLY A 392 35.41 13.88 -18.47
N PHE A 393 35.03 14.74 -19.41
CA PHE A 393 35.97 15.68 -20.04
C PHE A 393 36.37 16.80 -19.09
N ILE A 394 37.67 17.11 -19.05
CA ILE A 394 38.21 18.25 -18.32
C ILE A 394 37.96 19.51 -19.15
N LEU A 395 37.07 20.37 -18.66
CA LEU A 395 36.85 21.68 -19.25
C LEU A 395 37.82 22.69 -18.64
N TRP A 396 38.56 23.40 -19.49
CA TRP A 396 39.34 24.56 -19.09
C TRP A 396 38.44 25.79 -19.09
N GLU A 397 38.46 26.58 -18.02
CA GLU A 397 37.84 27.90 -18.01
C GLU A 397 38.70 28.87 -18.83
N ASN A 398 38.05 29.68 -19.66
CA ASN A 398 38.73 30.87 -20.17
C ASN A 398 38.89 31.82 -18.99
N LYS A 399 40.14 32.07 -18.58
CA LYS A 399 40.46 33.23 -17.73
C LYS A 399 40.07 34.48 -18.51
N THR A 400 38.93 35.07 -18.17
CA THR A 400 38.63 36.47 -18.43
C THR A 400 39.03 37.29 -17.22
#